data_AF-A0A7C3DHJ4-F1
#
_entry.id   AF-A0A7C3DHJ4-F1
#
_cell.length_a   1.000
_cell.length_b   1.000
_cell.length_c   1.000
_cell.angle_alpha   90.00
_cell.angle_beta   90.00
_cell.angle_gamma   90.00
#
_symmetry.space_group_name_H-M   'P 1'
#
loop_
_entity.id
_entity.type
_entity.pdbx_description
1 polymer ?
#
loop_
_entity_poly.entity_id
_entity_poly.type
_entity_poly.pdbx_seq_one_letter_code
_entity_poly.pdbx_strand_id
1 'polypeptide(L)'
;MNPNLERWRAEHLAKYLWWVATGVRSWQSDRISYAPELERPTGRPEPPGYLVVRVMELPLIGIPRHTLRLWRSDYKALLERTDPAIKDEWAAFLHRNRWSSLWYFDSRNRLVRPGNEHRGLTVWTLELARCAEVLDKPAHQQNI
;
A
#
# COMPACT_ATOMS: atom_id res chain seq x y z
N MET A 1 -4.00 1.26 19.10
CA MET A 1 -3.85 0.57 17.79
C MET A 1 -2.88 -0.60 17.99
N ASN A 2 -3.17 -1.81 17.47
CA ASN A 2 -2.29 -2.98 17.65
C ASN A 2 -1.00 -2.79 16.80
N PRO A 3 0.21 -2.66 17.40
CA PRO A 3 1.44 -2.40 16.65
C PRO A 3 1.77 -3.49 15.63
N ASN A 4 1.44 -4.76 15.91
CA ASN A 4 1.66 -5.84 14.96
C ASN A 4 0.75 -5.74 13.74
N LEU A 5 -0.50 -5.30 13.93
CA LEU A 5 -1.43 -5.09 12.83
C LEU A 5 -0.91 -4.03 11.86
N GLU A 6 -0.45 -2.90 12.39
CA GLU A 6 0.09 -1.81 11.59
C GLU A 6 1.32 -2.24 10.77
N ARG A 7 2.27 -2.93 11.41
CA ARG A 7 3.46 -3.48 10.75
C ARG A 7 3.09 -4.50 9.66
N TRP A 8 2.09 -5.34 9.93
CA TRP A 8 1.62 -6.33 8.97
C TRP A 8 0.92 -5.72 7.76
N ARG A 9 0.16 -4.63 7.98
CA ARG A 9 -0.40 -3.81 6.90
C ARG A 9 0.69 -3.14 6.07
N ALA A 10 1.71 -2.59 6.72
CA ALA A 10 2.86 -1.96 6.07
C ALA A 10 3.59 -2.93 5.12
N GLU A 11 3.87 -4.16 5.55
CA GLU A 11 4.48 -5.20 4.69
C GLU A 11 3.64 -5.47 3.43
N HIS A 12 2.33 -5.65 3.58
CA HIS A 12 1.46 -5.98 2.46
C HIS A 12 1.30 -4.80 1.51
N LEU A 13 1.19 -3.57 2.02
CA LEU A 13 1.16 -2.36 1.20
C LEU A 13 2.46 -2.19 0.41
N ALA A 14 3.61 -2.31 1.07
CA ALA A 14 4.90 -2.21 0.43
C ALA A 14 5.08 -3.27 -0.67
N LYS A 15 4.65 -4.51 -0.40
CA LYS A 15 4.68 -5.60 -1.39
C LYS A 15 3.79 -5.32 -2.60
N TYR A 16 2.59 -4.79 -2.38
CA TYR A 16 1.70 -4.46 -3.48
C TYR A 16 2.22 -3.28 -4.31
N LEU A 17 2.87 -2.29 -3.70
CA LEU A 17 3.55 -1.22 -4.42
C LEU A 17 4.76 -1.72 -5.20
N TRP A 18 5.52 -2.68 -4.65
CA TRP A 18 6.58 -3.37 -5.40
C TRP A 18 6.02 -4.14 -6.60
N TRP A 19 4.88 -4.82 -6.45
CA TRP A 19 4.17 -5.42 -7.60
C TRP A 19 3.71 -4.39 -8.62
N VAL A 20 3.31 -3.19 -8.20
CA VAL A 20 2.97 -2.12 -9.14
C VAL A 20 4.21 -1.62 -9.88
N ALA A 21 5.33 -1.39 -9.18
CA ALA A 21 6.58 -0.95 -9.78
C ALA A 21 7.17 -1.97 -10.77
N THR A 22 7.01 -3.26 -10.48
CA THR A 22 7.45 -4.37 -11.35
C THR A 22 6.45 -4.74 -12.44
N GLY A 23 5.31 -4.04 -12.53
CA GLY A 23 4.28 -4.29 -13.56
C GLY A 23 3.39 -5.52 -13.32
N VAL A 24 3.53 -6.20 -12.19
CA VAL A 24 2.69 -7.36 -11.79
C VAL A 24 1.28 -6.92 -11.40
N ARG A 25 1.12 -5.68 -10.91
CA ARG A 25 -0.16 -5.05 -10.62
C ARG A 25 -0.24 -3.65 -11.20
N SER A 26 -1.45 -3.12 -11.31
CA SER A 26 -1.69 -1.74 -11.71
C SER A 26 -2.62 -1.04 -10.71
N TRP A 27 -2.53 0.29 -10.68
CA TRP A 27 -3.54 1.13 -10.05
C TRP A 27 -4.88 0.91 -10.75
N GLN A 28 -5.92 0.71 -9.96
CA GLN A 28 -7.30 0.67 -10.43
C GLN A 28 -7.79 2.12 -10.62
N SER A 29 -8.76 2.32 -11.51
CA SER A 29 -9.40 3.61 -11.74
C SER A 29 -10.91 3.40 -11.75
N ASP A 30 -11.66 4.24 -11.04
CA ASP A 30 -13.13 4.27 -11.15
C ASP A 30 -13.51 4.82 -12.53
N ARG A 31 -13.57 3.95 -13.54
CA ARG A 31 -14.14 4.28 -14.85
C ARG A 31 -15.66 4.25 -14.75
N ILE A 32 -16.26 5.13 -13.96
CA ILE A 32 -17.66 5.52 -14.20
C ILE A 32 -17.61 6.55 -15.34
N SER A 33 -17.35 6.07 -16.55
CA SER A 33 -17.41 6.87 -17.77
C SER A 33 -18.87 6.94 -18.24
N TYR A 34 -19.63 7.89 -17.71
CA TYR A 34 -20.85 8.40 -18.32
C TYR A 34 -20.86 9.93 -18.15
N ALA A 35 -20.12 10.60 -19.03
CA ALA A 35 -20.35 12.01 -19.30
C ALA A 35 -20.42 12.16 -20.83
N PRO A 36 -21.58 12.55 -21.40
CA PRO A 36 -21.69 12.84 -22.82
C PRO A 36 -20.77 14.01 -23.15
N GLU A 37 -20.25 14.01 -24.38
CA GLU A 37 -19.27 14.96 -24.90
C GLU A 37 -19.68 16.44 -24.69
N LEU A 38 -19.25 17.03 -23.58
CA LEU A 38 -19.33 18.47 -23.35
C LEU A 38 -17.97 18.93 -22.80
N GLU A 39 -17.33 19.76 -23.64
CA GLU A 39 -16.27 20.71 -23.33
C GLU A 39 -15.04 20.14 -22.59
N ARG A 40 -13.97 19.88 -23.35
CA ARG A 40 -12.63 19.54 -22.82
C ARG A 40 -12.05 20.74 -22.06
N PRO A 41 -11.90 20.69 -20.72
CA PRO A 41 -11.03 21.62 -20.04
C PRO A 41 -9.58 21.19 -20.30
N THR A 42 -8.72 22.13 -20.65
CA THR A 42 -7.27 21.93 -20.72
C THR A 42 -6.74 21.62 -19.32
N GLY A 43 -6.59 20.32 -19.05
CA GLY A 43 -6.20 19.77 -17.76
C GLY A 43 -7.15 18.64 -17.39
N ARG A 44 -6.97 17.46 -17.97
CA ARG A 44 -7.74 16.28 -17.55
C ARG A 44 -7.46 16.03 -16.07
N PRO A 45 -8.44 16.09 -15.16
CA PRO A 45 -8.24 15.58 -13.81
C PRO A 45 -7.82 14.11 -13.95
N GLU A 46 -6.64 13.76 -13.44
CA GLU A 46 -6.17 12.38 -13.45
C GLU A 46 -7.21 11.57 -12.66
N PRO A 47 -7.91 10.59 -13.28
CA PRO A 47 -8.97 9.88 -12.60
C PRO A 47 -8.42 9.26 -11.31
N PRO A 48 -9.17 9.31 -10.19
CA PRO A 48 -8.67 8.87 -8.91
C PRO A 48 -8.26 7.40 -9.02
N GLY A 49 -6.95 7.18 -8.92
CA GLY A 49 -6.37 5.85 -8.93
C GLY A 49 -6.35 5.28 -7.53
N TYR A 50 -6.62 4.00 -7.36
CA TYR A 50 -6.51 3.34 -6.06
C TYR A 50 -5.90 1.95 -6.19
N LEU A 51 -5.33 1.46 -5.09
CA LEU A 51 -4.73 0.14 -4.99
C LEU A 51 -5.43 -0.64 -3.89
N VAL A 52 -6.07 -1.75 -4.28
CA VAL A 52 -6.68 -2.69 -3.34
C VAL A 52 -5.61 -3.67 -2.87
N VAL A 53 -5.33 -3.67 -1.58
CA VAL A 53 -4.33 -4.51 -0.93
C VAL A 53 -5.00 -5.53 -0.02
N ARG A 54 -4.78 -6.82 -0.29
CA ARG A 54 -5.26 -7.89 0.60
C ARG A 54 -4.22 -8.14 1.68
N VAL A 55 -4.59 -7.92 2.93
CA VAL A 55 -3.78 -8.25 4.10
C VAL A 55 -4.12 -9.67 4.52
N MET A 56 -3.12 -10.55 4.48
CA MET A 56 -3.32 -11.95 4.85
C MET A 56 -3.54 -12.08 6.36
N GLU A 57 -4.33 -13.07 6.76
CA GLU A 57 -4.52 -13.38 8.16
C GLU A 57 -3.20 -13.80 8.82
N LEU A 58 -3.09 -13.51 10.11
CA LEU A 58 -2.02 -13.99 10.97
C LEU A 58 -2.64 -14.47 12.30
N PRO A 59 -3.19 -15.69 12.32
CA PRO A 59 -4.01 -16.19 13.44
C PRO A 59 -3.27 -16.24 14.77
N LEU A 60 -1.97 -16.53 14.72
CA LEU A 60 -1.09 -16.63 15.90
C LEU A 60 -1.02 -15.35 16.74
N ILE A 61 -1.40 -14.20 16.19
CA ILE A 61 -1.47 -12.93 16.93
C ILE A 61 -2.82 -12.21 16.73
N GLY A 62 -3.85 -12.94 16.32
CA GLY A 62 -5.22 -12.44 16.22
C GLY A 62 -5.43 -11.38 15.14
N ILE A 63 -4.66 -11.41 14.05
CA ILE A 63 -4.91 -10.52 12.91
C ILE A 63 -5.80 -11.26 11.89
N PRO A 64 -7.07 -10.86 11.72
CA PRO A 64 -7.92 -11.45 10.69
C PRO A 64 -7.51 -10.96 9.30
N ARG A 65 -7.85 -11.74 8.27
CA ARG A 65 -7.74 -11.30 6.88
C ARG A 65 -8.66 -10.10 6.65
N HIS A 66 -8.15 -9.07 5.97
CA HIS A 66 -8.92 -7.89 5.61
C HIS A 66 -8.33 -7.21 4.37
N THR A 67 -9.02 -6.19 3.87
CA THR A 67 -8.61 -5.47 2.66
C THR A 67 -8.35 -4.02 3.00
N LEU A 68 -7.33 -3.44 2.39
CA LEU A 68 -7.04 -2.01 2.43
C LEU A 68 -7.24 -1.39 1.06
N ARG A 69 -7.58 -0.10 1.03
CA ARG A 69 -7.52 0.75 -0.14
C ARG A 69 -6.49 1.85 0.10
N LEU A 70 -5.52 1.97 -0.80
CA LEU A 70 -4.60 3.09 -0.86
C LEU A 70 -4.93 3.95 -2.06
N TRP A 71 -5.26 5.22 -1.86
CA TRP A 71 -5.42 6.16 -2.96
C TRP A 71 -4.07 6.58 -3.52
N ARG A 72 -4.01 6.71 -4.85
CA ARG A 72 -2.81 7.17 -5.55
C ARG A 72 -2.46 8.61 -5.17
N SER A 73 -3.47 9.45 -4.91
CA SER A 73 -3.31 10.81 -4.40
C SER A 73 -2.63 10.82 -3.03
N ASP A 74 -3.09 9.99 -2.10
CA ASP A 74 -2.53 9.93 -0.74
C ASP A 74 -1.10 9.41 -0.76
N TYR A 75 -0.82 8.42 -1.62
CA TYR A 75 0.54 7.93 -1.84
C TYR A 75 1.45 9.02 -2.41
N LYS A 76 1.00 9.77 -3.43
CA LYS A 76 1.76 10.88 -4.01
C LYS A 76 2.01 11.99 -2.98
N ALA A 77 0.99 12.41 -2.24
CA ALA A 77 1.09 13.44 -1.21
C ALA A 77 2.02 13.02 -0.07
N LEU A 78 1.95 11.74 0.35
CA LEU A 78 2.89 11.18 1.33
C LEU A 78 4.32 11.23 0.78
N LEU A 79 4.54 10.82 -0.47
CA LEU A 79 5.84 10.93 -1.09
C LEU A 79 6.28 12.39 -1.08
N GLU A 80 5.54 13.35 -1.62
CA GLU A 80 5.93 14.77 -1.71
C GLU A 80 6.49 15.34 -0.40
N ARG A 81 5.85 15.07 0.74
CA ARG A 81 6.30 15.53 2.07
C ARG A 81 7.42 14.71 2.71
N THR A 82 7.78 13.56 2.15
CA THR A 82 8.82 12.67 2.67
C THR A 82 10.22 13.20 2.36
N ASP A 83 11.16 12.96 3.26
CA ASP A 83 12.59 13.25 3.09
C ASP A 83 13.13 12.67 1.76
N PRO A 84 13.88 13.45 0.95
CA PRO A 84 14.48 12.97 -0.30
C PRO A 84 15.28 11.67 -0.17
N ALA A 85 16.05 11.49 0.91
CA ALA A 85 16.85 10.28 1.11
C ALA A 85 15.96 9.03 1.26
N ILE A 86 14.81 9.15 1.94
CA ILE A 86 13.85 8.05 2.07
C ILE A 86 13.13 7.79 0.75
N LYS A 87 12.83 8.84 -0.04
CA LYS A 87 12.28 8.67 -1.40
C LYS A 87 13.24 7.89 -2.30
N ASP A 88 14.51 8.23 -2.26
CA ASP A 88 15.55 7.56 -3.06
C ASP A 88 15.74 6.11 -2.62
N GLU A 89 15.80 5.85 -1.31
CA GLU A 89 15.84 4.49 -0.76
C GLU A 89 14.60 3.68 -1.19
N TRP A 90 13.42 4.30 -1.14
CA TRP A 90 12.16 3.68 -1.54
C TRP A 90 12.10 3.38 -3.04
N ALA A 91 12.53 4.32 -3.88
CA ALA A 91 12.62 4.12 -5.32
C ALA A 91 13.60 2.98 -5.65
N ALA A 92 14.77 2.96 -5.02
CA ALA A 92 15.74 1.88 -5.19
C ALA A 92 15.18 0.53 -4.75
N PHE A 93 14.49 0.50 -3.61
CA PHE A 93 13.83 -0.71 -3.09
C PHE A 93 12.76 -1.25 -4.05
N LEU A 94 11.91 -0.38 -4.61
CA LEU A 94 10.84 -0.77 -5.53
C LEU A 94 11.34 -1.39 -6.84
N HIS A 95 12.54 -1.05 -7.29
CA HIS A 95 13.14 -1.58 -8.53
C HIS A 95 14.06 -2.78 -8.29
N ARG A 96 14.13 -3.33 -7.07
CA ARG A 96 14.88 -4.58 -6.82
C ARG A 96 14.22 -5.74 -7.57
N ASN A 97 15.05 -6.59 -8.18
CA ASN A 97 14.62 -7.78 -8.94
C ASN A 97 13.86 -8.81 -8.10
N ARG A 98 14.02 -8.79 -6.78
CA ARG A 98 13.38 -9.71 -5.84
C ARG A 98 12.81 -8.94 -4.66
N TRP A 99 11.68 -9.40 -4.17
CA TRP A 99 11.07 -8.91 -2.94
C TRP A 99 11.94 -9.25 -1.72
N SER A 100 12.23 -8.25 -0.90
CA SER A 100 12.82 -8.40 0.44
C SER A 100 11.83 -7.85 1.47
N SER A 101 11.40 -8.69 2.42
CA SER A 101 10.44 -8.26 3.45
C SER A 101 11.00 -7.13 4.32
N LEU A 102 10.18 -6.09 4.51
CA LEU A 102 10.48 -4.97 5.40
C LEU A 102 9.98 -5.24 6.81
N TRP A 103 8.88 -6.00 6.91
CA TRP A 103 8.41 -6.56 8.15
C TRP A 103 8.14 -8.05 7.99
N TYR A 104 8.55 -8.84 8.98
CA TYR A 104 8.33 -10.29 8.98
C TYR A 104 7.73 -10.73 10.30
N PHE A 105 6.99 -11.84 10.27
CA PHE A 105 6.46 -12.45 11.48
C PHE A 105 7.48 -13.37 12.14
N ASP A 106 7.88 -13.02 13.36
CA ASP A 106 8.70 -13.85 14.24
C ASP A 106 7.77 -14.76 15.06
N SER A 107 7.66 -16.02 14.66
CA SER A 107 6.78 -17.00 15.29
C SER A 107 7.18 -17.36 16.72
N ARG A 108 8.48 -17.28 17.04
CA ARG A 108 9.01 -17.60 18.38
C ARG A 108 8.56 -16.56 19.39
N ASN A 109 8.66 -15.28 19.01
CA ASN A 109 8.27 -14.16 19.87
C ASN A 109 6.81 -13.72 19.68
N ARG A 110 6.11 -14.29 18.68
CA ARG A 110 4.73 -13.92 18.30
C ARG A 110 4.61 -12.40 18.04
N LEU A 111 5.53 -11.85 17.26
CA LEU A 111 5.60 -10.42 16.96
C LEU A 111 5.96 -10.18 15.50
N VAL A 112 5.49 -9.07 14.94
CA VAL A 112 5.95 -8.58 13.64
C VAL A 112 7.15 -7.66 13.86
N ARG A 113 8.29 -8.00 13.24
CA ARG A 113 9.59 -7.35 13.44
C ARG A 113 10.09 -6.69 12.17
N PRO A 114 10.84 -5.58 12.28
CA PRO A 114 11.47 -4.95 11.12
C PRO A 114 12.58 -5.85 10.57
N GLY A 115 12.74 -5.86 9.25
CA GLY A 115 13.93 -6.38 8.58
C GLY A 115 15.17 -5.52 8.89
N ASN A 116 16.35 -6.12 8.78
CA ASN A 116 17.60 -5.46 9.15
C ASN A 116 18.15 -4.50 8.09
N GLU A 117 17.79 -4.66 6.82
CA GLU A 117 18.43 -3.95 5.70
C GLU A 117 17.97 -2.50 5.51
N HIS A 118 16.82 -2.08 6.06
CA HIS A 118 16.12 -0.86 5.61
C HIS A 118 15.49 -0.03 6.74
N ARG A 119 16.21 0.21 7.85
CA ARG A 119 15.61 0.82 9.07
C ARG A 119 14.80 2.10 8.84
N GLY A 120 15.28 3.03 8.00
CA GLY A 120 14.59 4.29 7.71
C GLY A 120 13.28 4.06 6.96
N LEU A 121 13.36 3.30 5.88
CA LEU A 121 12.23 2.91 5.04
C LEU A 121 11.19 2.06 5.81
N THR A 122 11.63 1.19 6.72
CA THR A 122 10.72 0.40 7.56
C THR A 122 9.82 1.29 8.43
N VAL A 123 10.35 2.36 9.03
CA VAL A 123 9.53 3.31 9.82
C VAL A 123 8.57 4.07 8.91
N TRP A 124 9.03 4.56 7.76
CA TRP A 124 8.20 5.28 6.80
C TRP A 124 7.01 4.44 6.28
N THR A 125 7.20 3.13 6.07
CA THR A 125 6.08 2.25 5.64
C THR A 125 4.94 2.14 6.66
N LEU A 126 5.17 2.52 7.93
CA LEU A 126 4.08 2.65 8.91
C LEU A 126 3.19 3.84 8.60
N GLU A 127 3.75 4.98 8.16
CA GLU A 127 2.96 6.12 7.72
C GLU A 127 2.15 5.79 6.48
N LEU A 128 2.75 5.07 5.52
CA LEU A 128 2.05 4.52 4.37
C LEU A 128 0.87 3.65 4.79
N ALA A 129 1.04 2.80 5.81
CA ALA A 129 -0.03 1.95 6.33
C ALA A 129 -1.17 2.73 7.00
N ARG A 130 -0.87 3.90 7.59
CA ARG A 130 -1.88 4.79 8.19
C ARG A 130 -2.68 5.55 7.15
N CYS A 131 -2.09 5.83 5.98
CA CYS A 131 -2.80 6.45 4.85
C CYS A 131 -3.80 5.50 4.18
N ALA A 132 -3.69 4.18 4.39
CA ALA A 132 -4.57 3.21 3.76
C ALA A 132 -5.87 3.03 4.55
N GLU A 133 -7.00 3.11 3.84
CA GLU A 133 -8.33 2.90 4.39
C GLU A 133 -8.60 1.40 4.53
N VAL A 134 -9.26 0.98 5.61
CA VAL A 134 -9.72 -0.40 5.77
C VAL A 134 -11.08 -0.52 5.08
N LEU A 135 -11.24 -1.52 4.21
CA LEU A 135 -12.51 -1.81 3.57
C LEU A 135 -13.28 -2.86 4.40
N ASP A 136 -14.50 -2.51 4.84
CA ASP A 136 -15.36 -3.38 5.66
C ASP A 136 -15.84 -4.63 4.91
N LYS A 137 -15.92 -4.57 3.58
CA LYS A 137 -16.25 -5.71 2.71
C LYS A 137 -15.05 -6.05 1.84
N PRO A 138 -14.68 -7.33 1.70
CA PRO A 138 -13.61 -7.69 0.81
C PRO A 138 -14.04 -7.39 -0.64
N ALA A 139 -13.12 -6.86 -1.45
CA ALA A 139 -13.42 -6.25 -2.78
C ALA A 139 -14.18 -7.13 -3.80
N HIS A 140 -14.35 -8.43 -3.53
CA HIS A 140 -15.18 -9.33 -4.34
C HIS A 140 -16.69 -9.22 -4.05
N GLN A 141 -17.11 -8.40 -3.08
CA GLN A 141 -18.51 -8.17 -2.72
C GLN A 141 -18.97 -6.71 -2.91
N GLN A 142 -18.21 -5.90 -3.65
CA GLN A 142 -18.55 -4.48 -3.90
C GLN A 142 -19.41 -4.25 -5.16
N ASN A 143 -19.90 -5.30 -5.82
CA ASN A 143 -20.92 -5.20 -6.87
C ASN A 143 -22.27 -5.69 -6.33
N ILE A 144 -23.05 -4.79 -5.74
CA ILE A 144 -24.52 -4.81 -5.77
C ILE A 144 -24.98 -3.36 -5.88
#